data_AF-A0AA40EG70-F1
#
_entry.id   AF-A0AA40EG70-F1
#
_cell.length_a   1.000
_cell.length_b   1.000
_cell.length_c   1.000
_cell.angle_alpha   90.00
_cell.angle_beta   90.00
_cell.angle_gamma   90.00
#
_symmetry.space_group_name_H-M   'P 1'
#
loop_
_entity.id
_entity.type
_entity.pdbx_description
1 polymer ?
#
loop_
_entity_poly.entity_id
_entity_poly.type
_entity_poly.pdbx_seq_one_letter_code
_entity_poly.pdbx_strand_id
1 'polypeptide(L)'
;MAAAVPPMYTNTPLVVIATPQFETGETDPFTVAASHMALSHNAFIRGFNSIYQRAPRVPPAMKNDFVGYCIAWHACVAAHHRFEETELFPNLDKAASQHGLWGAAFHGGMGRFKGYLLEEGAGFSGTGLMAIMNSFKEQLHSHLKAEPPAIVALAKHSTAENGGRWSNQGSKLEYHVSHGSVQRERVRQERRDHRQFS
;
A
#
# COMPACT_ATOMS: atom_id res chain seq x y z
N MET A 1 -13.38 -22.21 -20.71
CA MET A 1 -14.39 -21.66 -19.77
C MET A 1 -14.10 -20.18 -19.62
N ALA A 2 -15.02 -19.29 -20.00
CA ALA A 2 -14.85 -17.86 -19.71
C ALA A 2 -14.83 -17.67 -18.19
N ALA A 3 -13.86 -16.92 -17.67
CA ALA A 3 -13.82 -16.62 -16.24
C ALA A 3 -15.10 -15.87 -15.84
N ALA A 4 -15.75 -16.31 -14.75
CA ALA A 4 -16.97 -15.67 -14.27
C ALA A 4 -16.71 -14.19 -13.94
N VAL A 5 -17.66 -13.31 -14.28
CA VAL A 5 -17.52 -11.87 -14.02
C VAL A 5 -17.56 -11.63 -12.50
N PRO A 6 -16.56 -10.96 -11.88
CA PRO A 6 -16.48 -10.84 -10.42
C PRO A 6 -17.69 -10.10 -9.81
N PRO A 7 -18.17 -10.41 -8.60
CA PRO A 7 -19.25 -9.65 -7.96
C PRO A 7 -18.84 -8.19 -7.69
N MET A 8 -19.80 -7.27 -7.61
CA MET A 8 -19.54 -5.84 -7.33
C MET A 8 -19.75 -5.52 -5.84
N TYR A 9 -18.97 -4.58 -5.31
CA TYR A 9 -19.09 -4.05 -3.94
C TYR A 9 -18.90 -5.10 -2.84
N THR A 10 -17.99 -6.04 -3.08
CA THR A 10 -17.63 -7.09 -2.11
C THR A 10 -16.17 -6.99 -1.67
N ASN A 11 -15.84 -7.62 -0.55
CA ASN A 11 -14.45 -7.79 -0.08
C ASN A 11 -13.76 -8.94 -0.83
N THR A 12 -13.79 -8.89 -2.17
CA THR A 12 -13.15 -9.88 -3.04
C THR A 12 -12.39 -9.19 -4.19
N PRO A 13 -11.29 -9.77 -4.69
CA PRO A 13 -10.72 -11.05 -4.28
C PRO A 13 -9.93 -10.99 -2.96
N LEU A 14 -9.57 -9.81 -2.47
CA LEU A 14 -8.77 -9.65 -1.25
C LEU A 14 -9.65 -9.30 -0.06
N VAL A 15 -9.51 -10.05 1.03
CA VAL A 15 -10.26 -9.80 2.27
C VAL A 15 -9.59 -8.66 3.03
N VAL A 16 -10.38 -7.78 3.63
CA VAL A 16 -9.87 -6.73 4.51
C VAL A 16 -9.27 -7.33 5.78
N ILE A 17 -8.28 -6.66 6.33
CA ILE A 17 -7.59 -7.09 7.55
C ILE A 17 -8.15 -6.36 8.76
N ALA A 18 -8.16 -7.05 9.91
CA ALA A 18 -8.56 -6.43 11.15
C ALA A 18 -7.47 -5.47 11.66
N THR A 19 -7.90 -4.46 12.41
CA THR A 19 -7.01 -3.52 13.08
C THR A 19 -6.74 -4.01 14.50
N PRO A 20 -5.47 -4.22 14.90
CA PRO A 20 -5.15 -4.76 16.22
C PRO A 20 -5.82 -4.04 17.39
N GLN A 21 -5.85 -2.70 17.39
CA GLN A 21 -6.48 -1.90 18.45
C GLN A 21 -7.98 -2.20 18.61
N PHE A 22 -8.69 -2.46 17.52
CA PHE A 22 -10.11 -2.83 17.59
C PHE A 22 -10.30 -4.25 18.13
N GLU A 23 -9.39 -5.18 17.79
CA GLU A 23 -9.48 -6.57 18.24
C GLU A 23 -9.10 -6.73 19.72
N THR A 24 -8.11 -5.99 20.20
CA THR A 24 -7.54 -6.18 21.54
C THR A 24 -7.96 -5.11 22.55
N GLY A 25 -8.31 -3.91 22.10
CA GLY A 25 -8.52 -2.74 22.95
C GLY A 25 -7.22 -2.09 23.48
N GLU A 26 -6.05 -2.63 23.11
CA GLU A 26 -4.75 -2.12 23.56
C GLU A 26 -4.41 -0.78 22.89
N THR A 27 -3.74 0.11 23.63
CA THR A 27 -3.38 1.46 23.16
C THR A 27 -1.88 1.71 23.22
N ASP A 28 -1.07 0.68 23.36
CA ASP A 28 0.39 0.83 23.31
C ASP A 28 0.84 1.31 21.91
N PRO A 29 2.00 1.98 21.80
CA PRO A 29 2.46 2.56 20.54
C PRO A 29 2.57 1.56 19.37
N PHE A 30 2.83 0.27 19.63
CA PHE A 30 2.95 -0.75 18.59
C PHE A 30 1.58 -1.19 18.10
N THR A 31 0.62 -1.40 19.00
CA THR A 31 -0.77 -1.70 18.62
C THR A 31 -1.39 -0.56 17.82
N VAL A 32 -1.16 0.70 18.22
CA VAL A 32 -1.61 1.88 17.47
C VAL A 32 -0.94 1.94 16.09
N ALA A 33 0.38 1.80 16.02
CA ALA A 33 1.12 1.81 14.75
C ALA A 33 0.68 0.67 13.80
N ALA A 34 0.49 -0.53 14.33
CA ALA A 34 0.00 -1.68 13.57
C ALA A 34 -1.44 -1.46 13.07
N SER A 35 -2.26 -0.75 13.84
CA SER A 35 -3.63 -0.38 13.42
C SER A 35 -3.60 0.66 12.30
N HIS A 36 -2.73 1.67 12.37
CA HIS A 36 -2.52 2.60 11.26
C HIS A 36 -2.02 1.88 10.00
N MET A 37 -1.10 0.93 10.16
CA MET A 37 -0.63 0.09 9.05
C MET A 37 -1.80 -0.68 8.42
N ALA A 38 -2.60 -1.34 9.25
CA ALA A 38 -3.74 -2.11 8.80
C ALA A 38 -4.80 -1.25 8.07
N LEU A 39 -5.03 -0.01 8.53
CA LEU A 39 -5.93 0.94 7.87
C LEU A 39 -5.43 1.35 6.47
N SER A 40 -4.14 1.67 6.32
CA SER A 40 -3.54 1.98 5.01
C SER A 40 -3.66 0.80 4.06
N HIS A 41 -3.31 -0.40 4.51
CA HIS A 41 -3.42 -1.63 3.72
C HIS A 41 -4.86 -1.93 3.31
N ASN A 42 -5.81 -1.67 4.20
CA ASN A 42 -7.23 -1.79 3.93
C ASN A 42 -7.75 -0.82 2.87
N ALA A 43 -7.12 0.35 2.69
CA ALA A 43 -7.39 1.24 1.56
C ALA A 43 -6.84 0.65 0.26
N PHE A 44 -5.63 0.08 0.27
CA PHE A 44 -5.03 -0.58 -0.90
C PHE A 44 -5.80 -1.82 -1.34
N ILE A 45 -6.21 -2.67 -0.40
CA ILE A 45 -7.05 -3.85 -0.63
C ILE A 45 -8.37 -3.44 -1.29
N ARG A 46 -9.03 -2.41 -0.78
CA ARG A 46 -10.29 -1.91 -1.36
C ARG A 46 -10.09 -1.35 -2.76
N GLY A 47 -8.99 -0.62 -3.01
CA GLY A 47 -8.63 -0.15 -4.35
C GLY A 47 -8.31 -1.31 -5.32
N PHE A 48 -7.62 -2.34 -4.86
CA PHE A 48 -7.37 -3.54 -5.66
C PHE A 48 -8.70 -4.23 -6.03
N ASN A 49 -9.56 -4.44 -5.04
CA ASN A 49 -10.86 -5.07 -5.24
C ASN A 49 -11.74 -4.26 -6.21
N SER A 50 -11.81 -2.94 -6.05
CA SER A 50 -12.61 -2.09 -6.94
C SER A 50 -12.11 -2.16 -8.38
N ILE A 51 -10.79 -2.11 -8.61
CA ILE A 51 -10.18 -2.24 -9.94
C ILE A 51 -10.52 -3.62 -10.53
N TYR A 52 -10.30 -4.69 -9.75
CA TYR A 52 -10.53 -6.06 -10.19
C TYR A 52 -11.98 -6.30 -10.61
N GLN A 53 -12.93 -5.83 -9.80
CA GLN A 53 -14.37 -5.99 -10.07
C GLN A 53 -14.84 -5.09 -11.22
N ARG A 54 -14.27 -3.90 -11.37
CA ARG A 54 -14.71 -2.92 -12.37
C ARG A 54 -14.10 -3.15 -13.75
N ALA A 55 -12.88 -3.68 -13.84
CA ALA A 55 -12.13 -3.89 -15.09
C ALA A 55 -12.95 -4.51 -16.24
N PRO A 56 -13.74 -5.59 -16.07
CA PRO A 56 -14.53 -6.18 -17.16
C PRO A 56 -15.80 -5.39 -17.55
N ARG A 57 -16.12 -4.32 -16.83
CA ARG A 57 -17.39 -3.57 -16.93
C ARG A 57 -17.20 -2.09 -17.27
N VAL A 58 -15.98 -1.65 -17.57
CA VAL A 58 -15.71 -0.24 -17.85
C VAL A 58 -16.28 0.13 -19.22
N PRO A 59 -17.23 1.09 -19.31
CA PRO A 59 -17.72 1.56 -20.59
C PRO A 59 -16.61 2.24 -21.38
N PRO A 60 -16.61 2.19 -22.74
CA PRO A 60 -15.57 2.81 -23.56
C PRO A 60 -15.28 4.27 -23.20
N ALA A 61 -16.32 5.07 -22.95
CA ALA A 61 -16.21 6.48 -22.59
C ALA A 61 -15.46 6.73 -21.27
N MET A 62 -15.36 5.74 -20.38
CA MET A 62 -14.76 5.86 -19.05
C MET A 62 -13.40 5.18 -18.92
N LYS A 63 -12.88 4.61 -20.01
CA LYS A 63 -11.63 3.86 -19.96
C LYS A 63 -10.42 4.73 -19.61
N ASN A 64 -10.34 5.95 -20.12
CA ASN A 64 -9.24 6.87 -19.76
C ASN A 64 -9.23 7.20 -18.27
N ASP A 65 -10.37 7.59 -17.72
CA ASP A 65 -10.50 7.91 -16.29
C ASP A 65 -10.22 6.68 -15.42
N PHE A 66 -10.66 5.50 -15.85
CA PHE A 66 -10.38 4.25 -15.15
C PHE A 66 -8.88 3.91 -15.16
N VAL A 67 -8.16 4.13 -16.27
CA VAL A 67 -6.70 3.98 -16.32
C VAL A 67 -6.04 4.95 -15.36
N GLY A 68 -6.47 6.22 -15.34
CA GLY A 68 -5.98 7.23 -14.40
C GLY A 68 -6.17 6.80 -12.93
N TYR A 69 -7.35 6.26 -12.59
CA TYR A 69 -7.64 5.70 -11.28
C TYR A 69 -6.70 4.53 -10.91
N CYS A 70 -6.46 3.61 -11.85
CA CYS A 70 -5.55 2.48 -11.64
C CYS A 70 -4.11 2.93 -11.40
N ILE A 71 -3.63 3.92 -12.17
CA ILE A 71 -2.29 4.50 -12.00
C ILE A 71 -2.16 5.23 -10.67
N ALA A 72 -3.19 5.96 -10.24
CA ALA A 72 -3.22 6.61 -8.93
C ALA A 72 -3.15 5.59 -7.79
N TRP A 73 -3.95 4.51 -7.86
CA TRP A 73 -3.87 3.40 -6.89
C TRP A 73 -2.46 2.81 -6.84
N HIS A 74 -1.86 2.50 -8.00
CA HIS A 74 -0.49 1.99 -8.06
C HIS A 74 0.50 2.95 -7.40
N ALA A 75 0.41 4.26 -7.68
CA ALA A 75 1.29 5.27 -7.12
C ALA A 75 1.18 5.35 -5.60
N CYS A 76 -0.04 5.26 -5.04
CA CYS A 76 -0.25 5.23 -3.59
C CYS A 76 0.43 4.01 -2.94
N VAL A 77 0.22 2.82 -3.50
CA VAL A 77 0.84 1.58 -2.99
C VAL A 77 2.36 1.67 -3.08
N ALA A 78 2.91 2.07 -4.23
CA ALA A 78 4.35 2.19 -4.43
C ALA A 78 5.00 3.22 -3.49
N ALA A 79 4.33 4.35 -3.24
CA ALA A 79 4.79 5.37 -2.32
C ALA A 79 4.82 4.87 -0.87
N HIS A 80 3.78 4.14 -0.45
CA HIS A 80 3.69 3.53 0.88
C HIS A 80 4.85 2.55 1.09
N HIS A 81 5.04 1.57 0.20
CA HIS A 81 6.13 0.60 0.33
C HIS A 81 7.51 1.24 0.25
N ARG A 82 7.69 2.26 -0.59
CA ARG A 82 8.95 3.01 -0.62
C ARG A 82 9.27 3.61 0.74
N PHE A 83 8.31 4.24 1.39
CA PHE A 83 8.48 4.78 2.74
C PHE A 83 8.80 3.67 3.74
N GLU A 84 8.12 2.53 3.66
CA GLU A 84 8.38 1.42 4.56
C GLU A 84 9.83 0.92 4.44
N GLU A 85 10.29 0.66 3.21
CA GLU A 85 11.62 0.15 2.92
C GLU A 85 12.75 1.13 3.26
N THR A 86 12.54 2.43 3.05
CA THR A 86 13.61 3.42 3.24
C THR A 86 13.62 4.06 4.61
N GLU A 87 12.47 4.12 5.29
CA GLU A 87 12.32 4.86 6.54
C GLU A 87 11.79 3.97 7.66
N LEU A 88 10.69 3.23 7.47
CA LEU A 88 10.07 2.51 8.57
C LEU A 88 10.89 1.30 9.01
N PHE A 89 11.07 0.33 8.12
CA PHE A 89 11.73 -0.94 8.42
C PHE A 89 13.17 -0.76 8.89
N PRO A 90 14.00 0.11 8.30
CA PRO A 90 15.34 0.35 8.84
C PRO A 90 15.34 0.90 10.27
N ASN A 91 14.32 1.69 10.64
CA ASN A 91 14.19 2.22 11.99
C ASN A 91 13.63 1.16 12.96
N LEU A 92 12.73 0.29 12.51
CA LEU A 92 12.25 -0.86 13.29
C LEU A 92 13.37 -1.88 13.51
N ASP A 93 14.12 -2.24 12.47
CA ASP A 93 15.26 -3.17 12.51
C ASP A 93 16.34 -2.68 13.49
N LYS A 94 16.69 -1.39 13.45
CA LYS A 94 17.62 -0.78 14.43
C LYS A 94 17.12 -0.84 15.87
N ALA A 95 15.81 -0.69 16.06
CA ALA A 95 15.21 -0.65 17.40
C ALA A 95 14.95 -2.06 17.96
N ALA A 96 14.76 -3.06 17.09
CA ALA A 96 14.54 -4.46 17.44
C ALA A 96 15.82 -5.34 17.35
N SER A 97 16.91 -4.81 16.79
CA SER A 97 18.13 -5.57 16.45
C SER A 97 17.86 -6.81 15.56
N GLN A 98 16.90 -6.71 14.65
CA GLN A 98 16.56 -7.74 13.66
C GLN A 98 16.83 -7.19 12.25
N HIS A 99 17.21 -8.05 11.29
CA HIS A 99 17.51 -7.63 9.92
C HIS A 99 16.78 -8.48 8.88
N GLY A 100 16.25 -7.83 7.83
CA GLY A 100 15.95 -8.49 6.55
C GLY A 100 14.61 -9.22 6.43
N LEU A 101 13.62 -8.88 7.26
CA LEU A 101 12.31 -9.57 7.28
C LEU A 101 11.28 -9.02 6.27
N TRP A 102 11.59 -7.91 5.58
CA TRP A 102 10.55 -7.04 5.00
C TRP A 102 10.52 -6.97 3.47
N GLY A 103 10.91 -8.04 2.76
CA GLY A 103 10.98 -8.05 1.30
C GLY A 103 9.61 -8.16 0.60
N ALA A 104 9.35 -7.29 -0.38
CA ALA A 104 8.11 -7.24 -1.14
C ALA A 104 8.16 -8.03 -2.48
N ALA A 105 7.84 -9.33 -2.44
CA ALA A 105 7.84 -10.20 -3.63
C ALA A 105 6.84 -9.81 -4.75
N PHE A 106 5.92 -8.87 -4.48
CA PHE A 106 4.89 -8.44 -5.43
C PHE A 106 5.32 -7.28 -6.36
N HIS A 107 6.50 -6.67 -6.14
CA HIS A 107 6.99 -5.52 -6.94
C HIS A 107 7.03 -5.79 -8.45
N GLY A 108 7.44 -7.00 -8.86
CA GLY A 108 7.42 -7.40 -10.27
C GLY A 108 6.01 -7.39 -10.87
N GLY A 109 5.00 -7.76 -10.09
CA GLY A 109 3.60 -7.71 -10.48
C GLY A 109 3.07 -6.28 -10.63
N MET A 110 3.42 -5.39 -9.69
CA MET A 110 3.09 -3.97 -9.75
C MET A 110 3.71 -3.28 -10.97
N GLY A 111 4.96 -3.62 -11.29
CA GLY A 111 5.62 -3.15 -12.51
C GLY A 111 4.87 -3.54 -13.78
N ARG A 112 4.46 -4.82 -13.90
CA ARG A 112 3.63 -5.29 -15.03
C ARG A 112 2.27 -4.59 -15.10
N PHE A 113 1.62 -4.38 -13.96
CA PHE A 113 0.34 -3.69 -13.88
C PHE A 113 0.42 -2.27 -14.42
N LYS A 114 1.40 -1.48 -13.95
CA LYS A 114 1.62 -0.12 -14.43
C LYS A 114 2.04 -0.08 -15.89
N GLY A 115 2.97 -0.94 -16.29
CA GLY A 115 3.46 -1.01 -17.67
C GLY A 115 2.34 -1.25 -18.67
N TYR A 116 1.51 -2.27 -18.41
CA TYR A 116 0.36 -2.60 -19.24
C TYR A 116 -0.62 -1.44 -19.41
N LEU A 117 -0.96 -0.74 -18.32
CA LEU A 117 -1.91 0.37 -18.36
C LEU A 117 -1.36 1.61 -19.08
N LEU A 118 -0.05 1.85 -19.00
CA LEU A 118 0.61 2.94 -19.72
C LEU A 118 0.74 2.64 -21.21
N GLU A 119 1.01 1.38 -21.57
CA GLU A 119 1.13 0.93 -22.96
C GLU A 119 -0.23 0.93 -23.67
N GLU A 120 -1.25 0.34 -23.04
CA GLU A 120 -2.56 0.16 -23.66
C GLU A 120 -3.44 1.40 -23.56
N GLY A 121 -3.30 2.22 -22.52
CA GLY A 121 -4.21 3.33 -22.22
C GLY A 121 -5.68 2.87 -22.23
N ALA A 122 -6.56 3.62 -22.92
CA ALA A 122 -7.96 3.22 -23.10
C ALA A 122 -8.15 1.94 -23.96
N GLY A 123 -7.10 1.42 -24.59
CA GLY A 123 -7.11 0.14 -25.30
C GLY A 123 -7.20 -1.09 -24.38
N PHE A 124 -6.95 -0.94 -23.08
CA PHE A 124 -6.79 -2.08 -22.18
C PHE A 124 -7.95 -3.08 -22.24
N SER A 125 -7.62 -4.36 -22.11
CA SER A 125 -8.56 -5.45 -21.95
C SER A 125 -8.84 -5.69 -20.48
N GLY A 126 -10.12 -5.72 -20.09
CA GLY A 126 -10.51 -6.03 -18.72
C GLY A 126 -10.03 -7.42 -18.27
N THR A 127 -10.04 -8.41 -19.16
CA THR A 127 -9.51 -9.75 -18.85
C THR A 127 -7.99 -9.76 -18.75
N GLY A 128 -7.29 -9.00 -19.60
CA GLY A 128 -5.84 -8.82 -19.55
C GLY A 128 -5.39 -8.19 -18.23
N LEU A 129 -6.07 -7.10 -17.82
CA LEU A 129 -5.81 -6.44 -16.54
C LEU A 129 -6.02 -7.39 -15.35
N MET A 130 -7.14 -8.12 -15.32
CA MET A 130 -7.40 -9.10 -14.27
C MET A 130 -6.37 -10.23 -14.24
N ALA A 131 -5.86 -10.69 -15.39
CA ALA A 131 -4.82 -11.72 -15.46
C ALA A 131 -3.52 -11.22 -14.82
N ILE A 132 -3.13 -9.98 -15.11
CA ILE A 132 -1.97 -9.35 -14.47
C ILE A 132 -2.20 -9.22 -12.96
N MET A 133 -3.35 -8.74 -12.52
CA MET A 133 -3.70 -8.65 -11.10
C MET A 133 -3.63 -10.00 -10.39
N ASN A 134 -4.16 -11.07 -11.00
CA ASN A 134 -4.08 -12.41 -10.45
C ASN A 134 -2.63 -12.92 -10.30
N SER A 135 -1.70 -12.44 -11.14
CA SER A 135 -0.28 -12.87 -11.08
C SER A 135 0.47 -12.38 -9.83
N PHE A 136 -0.07 -11.42 -9.07
CA PHE A 136 0.58 -10.89 -7.87
C PHE A 136 -0.34 -10.72 -6.65
N LYS A 137 -1.64 -11.00 -6.78
CA LYS A 137 -2.61 -10.75 -5.70
C LYS A 137 -2.26 -11.47 -4.40
N GLU A 138 -1.80 -12.71 -4.48
CA GLU A 138 -1.51 -13.52 -3.29
C GLU A 138 -0.26 -13.01 -2.58
N GLN A 139 0.79 -12.66 -3.34
CA GLN A 139 2.01 -12.08 -2.77
C GLN A 139 1.73 -10.73 -2.14
N LEU A 140 0.96 -9.86 -2.80
CA LEU A 140 0.55 -8.57 -2.26
C LEU A 140 -0.26 -8.77 -0.97
N HIS A 141 -1.31 -9.59 -1.02
CA HIS A 141 -2.19 -9.79 0.13
C HIS A 141 -1.49 -10.43 1.33
N SER A 142 -0.62 -11.42 1.09
CA SER A 142 0.19 -12.03 2.13
C SER A 142 1.11 -11.02 2.80
N HIS A 143 1.74 -10.14 2.02
CA HIS A 143 2.60 -9.09 2.52
C HIS A 143 1.83 -8.11 3.41
N LEU A 144 0.74 -7.52 2.88
CA LEU A 144 -0.10 -6.58 3.63
C LEU A 144 -0.68 -7.17 4.93
N LYS A 145 -0.94 -8.49 4.96
CA LYS A 145 -1.41 -9.23 6.14
C LYS A 145 -0.32 -9.47 7.19
N ALA A 146 0.93 -9.67 6.76
CA ALA A 146 2.01 -10.08 7.65
C ALA A 146 2.57 -8.92 8.48
N GLU A 147 2.49 -7.70 7.98
CA GLU A 147 3.16 -6.56 8.59
C GLU A 147 2.52 -6.06 9.89
N PRO A 148 1.18 -5.88 10.01
CA PRO A 148 0.58 -5.48 11.28
C PRO A 148 0.91 -6.40 12.46
N PRO A 149 0.77 -7.74 12.40
CA PRO A 149 1.14 -8.60 13.52
C PRO A 149 2.65 -8.61 13.78
N ALA A 150 3.49 -8.42 12.75
CA ALA A 150 4.92 -8.28 12.94
C ALA A 150 5.28 -6.99 13.71
N ILE A 151 4.60 -5.87 13.43
CA ILE A 151 4.75 -4.61 14.18
C ILE A 151 4.31 -4.80 15.64
N VAL A 152 3.17 -5.44 15.90
CA VAL A 152 2.73 -5.76 17.27
C VAL A 152 3.79 -6.59 18.00
N ALA A 153 4.38 -7.58 17.34
CA ALA A 153 5.40 -8.44 17.95
C ALA A 153 6.67 -7.70 18.35
N LEU A 154 6.91 -6.48 17.86
CA LEU A 154 8.04 -5.64 18.28
C LEU A 154 7.85 -5.07 19.70
N ALA A 155 6.64 -5.08 20.26
CA ALA A 155 6.38 -4.64 21.63
C ALA A 155 7.26 -5.35 22.66
N LYS A 156 7.66 -6.61 22.41
CA LYS A 156 8.58 -7.38 23.27
C LYS A 156 9.98 -6.77 23.39
N HIS A 157 10.36 -5.87 22.48
CA HIS A 157 11.64 -5.16 22.48
C HIS A 157 11.52 -3.75 23.08
N SER A 158 10.33 -3.36 23.54
CA SER A 158 10.12 -2.08 24.21
C SER A 158 10.71 -2.10 25.62
N THR A 159 11.55 -1.12 25.92
CA THR A 159 12.13 -0.87 27.24
C THR A 159 11.87 0.58 27.65
N ALA A 160 12.00 0.88 28.95
CA ALA A 160 11.85 2.25 29.45
C ALA A 160 12.78 3.26 28.76
N GLU A 161 13.95 2.80 28.28
CA GLU A 161 14.97 3.63 27.63
C GLU A 161 14.66 3.92 26.15
N ASN A 162 13.96 3.00 25.45
CA ASN A 162 13.66 3.16 24.03
C ASN A 162 12.19 3.53 23.73
N GLY A 163 11.31 3.52 24.76
CA GLY A 163 9.88 3.83 24.67
C GLY A 163 9.54 5.12 23.90
N GLY A 164 10.24 6.22 24.18
CA GLY A 164 10.01 7.50 23.50
C GLY A 164 10.39 7.50 22.00
N ARG A 165 11.30 6.62 21.58
CA ARG A 165 11.66 6.45 20.16
C ARG A 165 10.53 5.78 19.38
N TRP A 166 9.82 4.84 20.00
CA TRP A 166 8.70 4.12 19.39
C TRP A 166 7.47 5.01 19.18
N SER A 167 7.13 5.84 20.17
CA SER A 167 6.03 6.82 20.04
C SER A 167 6.25 7.77 18.87
N ASN A 168 7.48 8.28 18.69
CA ASN A 168 7.83 9.14 17.56
C ASN A 168 7.72 8.45 16.19
N GLN A 169 8.01 7.14 16.12
CA GLN A 169 7.90 6.40 14.86
C GLN A 169 6.43 6.12 14.51
N GLY A 170 5.58 5.82 15.51
CA GLY A 170 4.12 5.73 15.35
C GLY A 170 3.51 7.03 14.82
N SER A 171 3.93 8.18 15.37
CA SER A 171 3.49 9.49 14.87
C SER A 171 3.99 9.80 13.45
N LYS A 172 5.18 9.32 13.06
CA LYS A 172 5.68 9.47 11.67
C LYS A 172 4.87 8.65 10.68
N LEU A 173 4.51 7.42 11.04
CA LEU A 173 3.58 6.58 10.28
C LEU A 173 2.24 7.32 10.09
N GLU A 174 1.63 7.80 11.16
CA GLU A 174 0.37 8.55 11.13
C GLU A 174 0.47 9.82 10.26
N TYR A 175 1.55 10.59 10.42
CA TYR A 175 1.80 11.79 9.63
C TYR A 175 1.93 11.47 8.13
N HIS A 176 2.67 10.41 7.79
CA HIS A 176 2.88 10.01 6.40
C HIS A 176 1.57 9.54 5.75
N VAL A 177 0.79 8.74 6.48
CA VAL A 177 -0.54 8.28 6.06
C VAL A 177 -1.48 9.47 5.85
N SER A 178 -1.43 10.49 6.72
CA SER A 178 -2.33 11.64 6.68
C SER A 178 -1.95 12.71 5.64
N HIS A 179 -0.68 12.82 5.26
CA HIS A 179 -0.20 13.95 4.43
C HIS A 179 0.30 13.56 3.04
N GLY A 180 0.49 12.27 2.74
CA GLY A 180 0.92 11.75 1.44
C GLY A 180 2.33 12.24 1.02
N SER A 181 3.17 11.33 0.55
CA SER A 181 4.49 11.69 -0.04
C SER A 181 4.38 12.62 -1.25
N VAL A 182 3.24 12.62 -1.95
CA VAL A 182 2.95 13.41 -3.15
C VAL A 182 3.13 14.92 -2.94
N GLN A 183 2.76 15.45 -1.77
CA GLN A 183 2.93 16.87 -1.47
C GLN A 183 4.40 17.28 -1.38
N ARG A 184 5.27 16.41 -0.85
CA ARG A 184 6.69 16.73 -0.64
C ARG A 184 7.49 16.62 -1.93
N GLU A 185 7.20 15.64 -2.78
CA GLU A 185 7.85 15.48 -4.09
C GLU A 185 7.46 16.65 -5.01
N ARG A 186 6.18 17.05 -5.00
CA ARG A 186 5.69 18.20 -5.78
C ARG A 186 6.34 19.51 -5.35
N VAL A 187 6.43 19.78 -4.05
CA VAL A 187 7.12 20.96 -3.51
C VAL A 187 8.63 20.91 -3.78
N ARG A 188 9.25 19.73 -3.79
CA ARG A 188 10.68 19.56 -4.14
C ARG A 188 10.93 19.77 -5.62
N GLN A 189 10.02 19.32 -6.49
CA GLN A 189 10.09 19.52 -7.94
C GLN A 189 9.88 21.01 -8.28
N GLU A 190 8.85 21.65 -7.72
CA GLU A 190 8.60 23.09 -7.87
C GLU A 190 9.80 23.93 -7.40
N ARG A 191 10.47 23.54 -6.30
CA ARG A 191 11.71 24.19 -5.81
C ARG A 191 12.96 23.91 -6.64
N ARG A 192 12.97 22.86 -7.46
CA ARG A 192 14.06 22.58 -8.42
C ARG A 192 13.84 23.39 -9.68
N ASP A 193 12.61 23.44 -10.16
CA ASP A 193 12.23 24.19 -11.36
C ASP A 193 12.44 25.70 -11.12
N HIS A 194 12.02 26.24 -9.96
CA HIS A 194 12.32 27.63 -9.59
C HIS A 194 13.80 27.97 -9.48
N ARG A 195 14.68 26.98 -9.26
CA ARG A 195 16.13 27.18 -9.21
C ARG A 195 16.83 27.02 -10.56
N GLN A 196 16.15 26.51 -11.58
CA GLN A 196 16.66 26.47 -12.94
C GLN A 196 16.30 27.72 -13.75
N PHE A 197 15.33 28.51 -13.28
CA PHE A 197 14.86 29.75 -13.91
C PHE A 197 15.27 31.03 -13.15
N SER A 198 16.22 30.94 -12.22
CA SER A 198 16.83 32.07 -11.51
C SER A 198 18.35 32.04 -11.67
#